data_AF-A0A953CBS0-F1
#
_entry.id   AF-A0A953CBS0-F1
#
_cell.length_a   1.000
_cell.length_b   1.000
_cell.length_c   1.000
_cell.angle_alpha   90.00
_cell.angle_beta   90.00
_cell.angle_gamma   90.00
#
_symmetry.space_group_name_H-M   'P 1'
#
loop_
_entity.id
_entity.type
_entity.pdbx_description
1 polymer ?
#
loop_
_entity_poly.entity_id
_entity_poly.type
_entity_poly.pdbx_seq_one_letter_code
_entity_poly.pdbx_strand_id
1 'polypeptide(L)'
;MVSLSVQKVIEADISKSAKIRELKSLGMKTADIARALDIRYQHARNVLLAESKKAFQTKGSGLSEAKQAGLEVLQSKVRLGPDGRVVIPAAFREALGIGEGDTLFARVENGEINLLTPSGVMRRVNAMAREFVPEGVSLADELIAERRREAAEE
;
A
#
# COMPACT_ATOMS: atom_id res chain seq x y z
N MET A 1 16.93 -23.77 -11.66
CA MET A 1 18.36 -23.40 -11.54
C MET A 1 18.43 -22.20 -10.61
N VAL A 2 19.02 -22.35 -9.42
CA VAL A 2 19.20 -21.22 -8.50
C VAL A 2 20.28 -20.30 -9.09
N SER A 3 20.01 -19.00 -9.18
CA SER A 3 20.98 -18.01 -9.71
C SER A 3 22.29 -18.06 -8.90
N LEU A 4 23.46 -17.98 -9.56
CA LEU A 4 24.78 -17.99 -8.89
C LEU A 4 24.87 -16.97 -7.74
N SER A 5 24.19 -15.84 -7.87
CA SER A 5 24.14 -14.80 -6.84
C SER A 5 23.43 -15.23 -5.56
N VAL A 6 22.41 -16.09 -5.66
CA VAL A 6 21.67 -16.61 -4.50
C VAL A 6 22.51 -17.62 -3.74
N GLN A 7 23.20 -18.51 -4.45
CA GLN A 7 24.05 -19.53 -3.83
C GLN A 7 25.20 -18.90 -3.04
N LYS A 8 25.83 -17.85 -3.61
CA LYS A 8 26.89 -17.09 -2.94
C LYS A 8 26.45 -16.51 -1.59
N VAL A 9 25.23 -16.00 -1.49
CA VAL A 9 24.68 -15.43 -0.25
C VAL A 9 24.39 -16.53 0.79
N ILE A 10 23.91 -17.69 0.33
CA ILE A 10 23.66 -18.84 1.22
C ILE A 10 24.97 -19.34 1.84
N GLU A 11 26.05 -19.39 1.07
CA GLU A 11 27.37 -19.89 1.49
C GLU A 11 28.22 -18.86 2.23
N ALA A 12 27.90 -17.56 2.14
CA ALA A 12 28.66 -16.50 2.80
C ALA A 12 28.72 -16.67 4.33
N ASP A 13 29.85 -16.33 4.95
CA ASP A 13 29.98 -16.36 6.42
C ASP A 13 29.43 -15.07 7.06
N ILE A 14 28.11 -14.92 6.98
CA ILE A 14 27.36 -13.80 7.57
C ILE A 14 26.20 -14.31 8.40
N SER A 15 25.69 -13.47 9.31
CA SER A 15 24.55 -13.84 10.18
C SER A 15 23.32 -14.29 9.37
N LYS A 16 22.52 -15.20 9.94
CA LYS A 16 21.26 -15.66 9.32
C LYS A 16 20.35 -14.50 8.93
N SER A 17 20.23 -13.49 9.79
CA SER A 17 19.46 -12.27 9.52
C SER A 17 20.03 -11.44 8.36
N ALA A 18 21.35 -11.43 8.15
CA ALA A 18 21.97 -10.77 7.00
C ALA A 18 21.68 -11.52 5.70
N LYS A 19 21.79 -12.86 5.70
CA LYS A 19 21.40 -13.70 4.55
C LYS A 19 19.93 -13.48 4.18
N ILE A 20 19.02 -13.45 5.16
CA ILE A 20 17.59 -13.19 4.93
C ILE A 20 17.37 -11.86 4.19
N ARG A 21 18.09 -10.81 4.56
CA ARG A 21 17.98 -9.48 3.94
C ARG A 21 18.53 -9.46 2.52
N GLU A 22 19.72 -10.03 2.31
CA GLU A 22 20.35 -10.09 0.98
C GLU A 22 19.54 -10.96 0.01
N LEU A 23 19.01 -12.10 0.46
CA LEU A 23 18.15 -12.93 -0.38
C LEU A 23 16.84 -12.20 -0.72
N LYS A 24 16.31 -11.38 0.20
CA LYS A 24 15.12 -10.56 -0.05
C LYS A 24 15.41 -9.43 -1.04
N SER A 25 16.57 -8.78 -0.98
CA SER A 25 16.97 -7.73 -1.94
C SER A 25 17.21 -8.30 -3.35
N LEU A 26 17.63 -9.56 -3.44
CA LEU A 26 17.68 -10.33 -4.69
C LEU A 26 16.29 -10.77 -5.20
N GLY A 27 15.21 -10.36 -4.54
CA GLY A 27 13.83 -10.59 -4.98
C GLY A 27 13.25 -11.95 -4.59
N MET A 28 13.94 -12.75 -3.75
CA MET A 28 13.37 -14.03 -3.31
C MET A 28 12.15 -13.82 -2.40
N LYS A 29 11.17 -14.70 -2.54
CA LYS A 29 9.98 -14.69 -1.67
C LYS A 29 10.37 -15.19 -0.29
N THR A 30 9.74 -14.66 0.75
CA THR A 30 10.06 -14.99 2.16
C THR A 30 9.96 -16.49 2.47
N ALA A 31 9.02 -17.19 1.83
CA ALA A 31 8.88 -18.64 1.94
C ALA A 31 10.06 -19.40 1.32
N ASP A 32 10.60 -18.90 0.21
CA ASP A 32 11.73 -19.51 -0.50
C ASP A 32 13.03 -19.27 0.27
N ILE A 33 13.17 -18.09 0.89
CA ILE A 33 14.28 -17.76 1.78
C ILE A 33 14.28 -18.68 3.01
N ALA A 34 13.11 -18.89 3.62
CA ALA A 34 12.98 -19.74 4.79
C ALA A 34 13.37 -21.20 4.48
N ARG A 35 12.94 -21.71 3.31
CA ARG A 35 13.33 -23.04 2.82
C ARG A 35 14.81 -23.14 2.49
N ALA A 36 15.38 -22.12 1.83
CA ALA A 36 16.79 -22.11 1.43
C ALA A 36 17.76 -22.04 2.61
N LEU A 37 17.36 -21.40 3.71
CA LEU A 37 18.18 -21.26 4.92
C LEU A 37 17.85 -22.28 6.03
N ASP A 38 16.93 -23.22 5.75
CA ASP A 38 16.41 -24.20 6.72
C ASP A 38 15.98 -23.57 8.05
N ILE A 39 15.13 -22.54 7.96
CA ILE A 39 14.60 -21.82 9.11
C ILE A 39 13.07 -21.74 9.07
N ARG A 40 12.46 -21.59 10.25
CA ARG A 40 11.03 -21.36 10.38
C ARG A 40 10.63 -20.08 9.63
N TYR A 41 9.59 -20.14 8.80
CA TYR A 41 9.03 -19.00 8.03
C TYR A 41 8.87 -17.72 8.86
N GLN A 42 8.36 -17.86 10.09
CA GLN A 42 8.15 -16.73 11.01
C GLN A 42 9.46 -16.01 11.36
N HIS A 43 10.59 -16.70 11.37
CA HIS A 43 11.89 -16.09 11.65
C HIS A 43 12.32 -15.15 10.52
N ALA A 44 12.22 -15.60 9.26
CA ALA A 44 12.48 -14.77 8.09
C ALA A 44 11.52 -13.56 8.03
N ARG A 45 10.23 -13.79 8.31
CA ARG A 45 9.22 -12.73 8.36
C ARG A 45 9.53 -11.69 9.45
N ASN A 46 9.89 -12.12 10.66
CA ASN A 46 10.16 -11.20 11.77
C ASN A 46 11.42 -10.35 11.53
N VAL A 47 12.45 -10.92 10.90
CA VAL A 47 13.67 -10.19 10.52
C VAL A 47 13.36 -9.07 9.51
N LEU A 48 12.53 -9.37 8.50
CA LEU A 48 12.15 -8.39 7.48
C LEU A 48 11.17 -7.32 8.01
N LEU A 49 10.26 -7.69 8.91
CA LEU A 49 9.34 -6.75 9.55
C LEU A 49 10.05 -5.79 10.53
N ALA A 50 11.05 -6.28 11.26
CA ALA A 50 11.83 -5.47 12.19
C ALA A 50 12.63 -4.36 11.46
N GLU A 51 13.06 -4.62 10.22
CA GLU A 51 13.77 -3.65 9.38
C GLU A 51 12.85 -2.51 8.90
N SER A 52 11.66 -2.82 8.37
CA SER A 52 10.68 -1.78 8.00
C SER A 52 10.31 -0.91 9.20
N LYS A 53 10.16 -1.53 10.38
CA LYS A 53 9.89 -0.82 11.64
C LYS A 53 11.06 0.05 12.10
N LYS A 54 12.31 -0.35 11.81
CA LYS A 54 13.52 0.41 12.16
C LYS A 54 13.77 1.55 11.16
N ALA A 55 13.61 1.29 9.86
CA ALA A 55 13.66 2.29 8.79
C ALA A 55 12.61 3.40 8.98
N PHE A 56 11.42 3.04 9.47
CA PHE A 56 10.36 3.97 9.84
C PHE A 56 10.70 4.81 11.09
N GLN A 57 11.49 4.28 12.02
CA GLN A 57 11.91 5.00 13.23
C GLN A 57 13.15 5.89 13.01
N THR A 58 14.06 5.50 12.12
CA THR A 58 15.30 6.25 11.86
C THR A 58 15.14 7.40 10.85
N LYS A 59 14.10 7.40 9.99
CA LYS A 59 13.83 8.49 9.03
C LYS A 59 13.05 9.68 9.63
N GLY A 60 13.14 9.89 10.94
CA GLY A 60 12.52 11.05 11.62
C GLY A 60 13.32 12.35 11.55
N SER A 61 14.46 12.40 10.84
CA SER A 61 15.39 13.54 10.89
C SER A 61 15.95 14.01 9.53
N GLY A 62 15.22 13.84 8.42
CA GLY A 62 15.70 14.25 7.08
C GLY A 62 14.59 14.89 6.25
N LEU A 63 14.48 16.22 6.30
CA LEU A 63 13.37 17.02 5.77
C LEU A 63 13.67 17.72 4.43
N SER A 64 14.65 17.29 3.63
CA SER A 64 15.13 18.13 2.50
C SER A 64 15.19 17.53 1.09
N GLU A 65 14.61 16.35 0.77
CA GLU A 65 14.77 15.80 -0.60
C GLU A 65 13.52 15.23 -1.30
N ALA A 66 12.35 15.13 -0.65
CA ALA A 66 11.16 14.53 -1.28
C ALA A 66 10.27 15.53 -2.06
N LYS A 67 10.86 16.58 -2.68
CA LYS A 67 10.11 17.62 -3.41
C LYS A 67 9.77 17.24 -4.86
N GLN A 68 10.11 16.04 -5.33
CA GLN A 68 10.04 15.68 -6.75
C GLN A 68 9.35 14.32 -7.00
N ALA A 69 8.11 14.15 -6.53
CA ALA A 69 7.14 13.20 -7.13
C ALA A 69 5.78 13.34 -6.43
N GLY A 70 5.04 14.42 -6.73
CA GLY A 70 3.58 14.66 -6.63
C GLY A 70 2.61 13.82 -5.76
N LEU A 71 3.03 13.04 -4.77
CA LEU A 71 2.22 12.42 -3.73
C LEU A 71 2.87 12.78 -2.40
N GLU A 72 2.40 13.86 -1.79
CA GLU A 72 2.72 14.14 -0.39
C GLU A 72 2.07 13.05 0.47
N VAL A 73 2.86 12.05 0.86
CA VAL A 73 2.40 11.04 1.81
C VAL A 73 2.40 11.68 3.19
N LEU A 74 1.27 12.28 3.56
CA LEU A 74 1.02 12.80 4.90
C LEU A 74 1.01 11.62 5.90
N GLN A 75 1.97 11.60 6.82
CA GLN A 75 2.07 10.57 7.87
C GLN A 75 2.17 11.23 9.25
N SER A 76 1.49 10.63 10.23
CA SER A 76 1.49 11.10 11.62
C SER A 76 1.26 9.93 12.55
N LYS A 77 1.91 9.96 13.71
CA LYS A 77 1.70 8.95 14.76
C LYS A 77 0.41 9.28 15.49
N VAL A 78 -0.54 8.37 15.44
CA VAL A 78 -1.79 8.44 16.20
C VAL A 78 -1.80 7.38 17.30
N ARG A 79 -2.47 7.65 18.40
CA ARG A 79 -2.68 6.69 19.50
C ARG A 79 -4.14 6.27 19.56
N LEU A 80 -4.36 5.00 19.87
CA LEU A 80 -5.68 4.49 20.19
C LEU A 80 -6.01 4.89 21.64
N GLY A 81 -7.11 5.60 21.81
CA GLY A 81 -7.64 5.94 23.13
C GLY A 81 -8.25 4.71 23.82
N PRO A 82 -8.59 4.82 25.12
CA PRO A 82 -9.18 3.73 25.90
C PRO A 82 -10.50 3.21 25.31
N ASP A 83 -11.28 4.08 24.66
CA ASP A 83 -12.58 3.73 24.07
C ASP A 83 -12.47 3.30 22.59
N GLY A 84 -11.26 2.95 22.12
CA GLY A 84 -11.05 2.55 20.72
C GLY A 84 -11.11 3.70 19.71
N ARG A 85 -11.11 4.94 20.18
CA ARG A 85 -11.14 6.15 19.32
C ARG A 85 -9.74 6.55 18.88
N VAL A 86 -9.63 7.09 17.67
CA VAL A 86 -8.40 7.70 17.14
C VAL A 86 -8.71 9.12 16.71
N VAL A 87 -7.83 10.06 17.08
CA VAL A 87 -7.94 11.44 16.63
C VAL A 87 -7.32 11.57 15.25
N ILE A 88 -8.08 12.08 14.28
CA ILE A 88 -7.57 12.43 12.95
C ILE A 88 -6.90 13.81 13.05
N PRO A 89 -5.57 13.91 12.86
CA PRO A 89 -4.86 15.19 12.95
C PRO A 89 -5.40 16.25 11.99
N ALA A 90 -5.26 17.53 12.35
CA ALA A 90 -5.78 18.65 11.55
C ALA A 90 -5.29 18.61 10.08
N ALA A 91 -3.99 18.39 9.87
CA ALA A 91 -3.42 18.29 8.53
C ALA A 91 -4.06 17.21 7.65
N PHE A 92 -4.55 16.11 8.25
CA PHE A 92 -5.19 15.02 7.51
C PHE A 92 -6.63 15.39 7.17
N ARG A 93 -7.32 16.08 8.09
CA ARG A 93 -8.67 16.59 7.84
C ARG A 93 -8.69 17.60 6.70
N GLU A 94 -7.73 18.52 6.68
CA GLU A 94 -7.57 19.51 5.61
C GLU A 94 -7.28 18.83 4.26
N ALA A 95 -6.34 17.89 4.21
CA ALA A 95 -5.99 17.17 2.99
C ALA A 95 -7.14 16.30 2.43
N LEU A 96 -7.96 15.73 3.32
CA LEU A 96 -9.15 14.96 2.94
C LEU A 96 -10.39 15.84 2.70
N GLY A 97 -10.34 17.12 3.06
CA GLY A 97 -11.46 18.05 2.98
C GLY A 97 -12.64 17.66 3.87
N ILE A 98 -12.37 17.11 5.06
CA ILE A 98 -13.40 16.58 5.97
C ILE A 98 -13.58 17.45 7.21
N GLY A 99 -14.84 17.64 7.61
CA GLY A 99 -15.28 18.41 8.76
C GLY A 99 -15.95 17.57 9.84
N GLU A 100 -16.43 18.25 10.88
CA GLU A 100 -17.28 17.64 11.90
C GLU A 100 -18.64 17.26 11.29
N GLY A 101 -19.16 16.08 11.64
CA GLY A 101 -20.43 15.56 11.09
C GLY A 101 -20.30 14.80 9.76
N ASP A 102 -19.13 14.83 9.12
CA ASP A 102 -18.90 14.07 7.89
C ASP A 102 -18.84 12.57 8.14
N THR A 103 -19.47 11.81 7.25
CA THR A 103 -19.42 10.34 7.29
C THR A 103 -18.21 9.82 6.52
N LEU A 104 -17.44 8.94 7.15
CA LEU A 104 -16.33 8.23 6.52
C LEU A 104 -16.63 6.74 6.40
N PHE A 105 -16.15 6.11 5.34
CA PHE A 105 -16.19 4.66 5.18
C PHE A 105 -14.91 4.05 5.72
N ALA A 106 -15.02 3.11 6.66
CA ALA A 106 -13.91 2.37 7.20
C ALA A 106 -13.86 0.95 6.61
N ARG A 107 -12.67 0.49 6.21
CA ARG A 107 -12.42 -0.90 5.81
C ARG A 107 -11.14 -1.41 6.45
N VAL A 108 -11.15 -2.66 6.89
CA VAL A 108 -9.92 -3.38 7.26
C VAL A 108 -9.47 -4.22 6.09
N GLU A 109 -8.25 -4.00 5.62
CA GLU A 109 -7.66 -4.77 4.51
C GLU A 109 -6.14 -4.89 4.75
N ASN A 110 -5.57 -6.09 4.53
CA ASN A 110 -4.13 -6.37 4.73
C ASN A 110 -3.57 -6.00 6.12
N GLY A 111 -4.42 -5.97 7.16
CA GLY A 111 -4.02 -5.57 8.51
C GLY A 111 -3.98 -4.06 8.74
N GLU A 112 -4.52 -3.28 7.81
CA GLU A 112 -4.59 -1.82 7.90
C GLU A 112 -6.05 -1.35 7.93
N ILE A 113 -6.31 -0.24 8.65
CA ILE A 113 -7.60 0.45 8.62
C ILE A 113 -7.51 1.55 7.57
N ASN A 114 -8.32 1.43 6.53
CA ASN A 114 -8.48 2.42 5.48
C ASN A 114 -9.73 3.25 5.77
N LEU A 115 -9.56 4.57 5.90
CA LEU A 115 -10.66 5.53 5.98
C LEU A 115 -10.79 6.25 4.64
N LEU A 116 -11.98 6.23 4.07
CA LEU A 116 -12.28 6.78 2.76
C LEU A 116 -13.41 7.80 2.88
N THR A 117 -13.24 8.95 2.25
CA THR A 117 -14.34 9.89 2.02
C THR A 117 -15.23 9.36 0.88
N PRO A 118 -16.52 9.73 0.82
CA PRO A 118 -17.38 9.38 -0.31
C PRO A 118 -16.78 9.77 -1.67
N SER A 119 -16.17 10.96 -1.74
CA SER A 119 -15.44 11.44 -2.92
C SER A 119 -14.19 10.60 -3.23
N GLY A 120 -13.48 10.14 -2.21
CA GLY A 120 -12.33 9.24 -2.32
C GLY A 120 -12.72 7.85 -2.84
N VAL A 121 -13.87 7.31 -2.42
CA VAL A 121 -14.42 6.05 -2.94
C VAL A 121 -14.68 6.19 -4.45
N MET A 122 -15.38 7.25 -4.86
CA MET A 122 -15.67 7.48 -6.29
C MET A 122 -14.41 7.66 -7.12
N ARG A 123 -13.40 8.38 -6.62
CA ARG A 123 -12.10 8.50 -7.33
C ARG A 123 -11.42 7.15 -7.49
N ARG A 124 -11.42 6.30 -6.46
CA ARG A 124 -10.81 4.97 -6.52
C ARG A 124 -11.55 4.05 -7.48
N VAL A 125 -12.87 4.05 -7.45
CA VAL A 125 -13.71 3.29 -8.40
C VAL A 125 -13.47 3.77 -9.82
N ASN A 126 -13.44 5.09 -10.06
CA ASN A 126 -13.14 5.65 -11.37
C ASN A 126 -11.73 5.31 -11.85
N ALA A 127 -10.74 5.31 -10.96
CA ALA A 127 -9.37 4.94 -11.29
C ALA A 127 -9.26 3.45 -11.68
N MET A 128 -9.95 2.57 -10.94
CA MET A 128 -10.04 1.15 -11.29
C MET A 128 -10.76 0.94 -12.62
N ALA A 129 -11.89 1.63 -12.84
CA ALA A 129 -12.63 1.53 -14.09
C ALA A 129 -11.79 1.94 -15.30
N ARG A 130 -10.98 3.00 -15.19
CA ARG A 130 -10.07 3.44 -16.26
C ARG A 130 -9.01 2.41 -16.65
N GLU A 131 -8.65 1.47 -15.78
CA GLU A 131 -7.73 0.37 -16.13
C GLU A 131 -8.36 -0.62 -17.12
N PHE A 132 -9.70 -0.68 -17.17
CA PHE A 132 -10.46 -1.57 -18.04
C PHE A 132 -11.13 -0.85 -19.22
N VAL A 133 -10.97 0.47 -19.34
CA VAL A 133 -11.55 1.28 -20.43
C VAL A 133 -10.46 1.67 -21.42
N PRO A 134 -10.56 1.28 -22.71
CA PRO A 134 -9.63 1.71 -23.74
C PRO A 134 -9.56 3.24 -23.86
N GLU A 135 -8.38 3.79 -24.15
CA GLU A 135 -8.23 5.24 -24.36
C GLU A 135 -9.14 5.73 -25.49
N GLY A 136 -9.86 6.82 -25.24
CA GLY A 136 -10.76 7.45 -26.23
C GLY A 136 -12.17 6.86 -26.31
N VAL A 137 -12.50 5.84 -25.52
CA VAL A 137 -13.85 5.24 -25.46
C VAL A 137 -14.62 5.77 -24.26
N SER A 138 -15.82 6.32 -24.50
CA SER A 138 -16.76 6.73 -23.45
C SER A 138 -17.89 5.72 -23.37
N LEU A 139 -17.74 4.73 -22.48
CA LEU A 139 -18.78 3.73 -22.21
C LEU A 139 -20.11 4.37 -21.76
N ALA A 140 -20.05 5.56 -21.16
CA ALA A 140 -21.24 6.31 -20.78
C ALA A 140 -22.01 6.81 -22.01
N ASP A 141 -21.31 7.34 -23.02
CA ASP A 141 -21.95 7.84 -24.24
C ASP A 141 -22.50 6.69 -25.09
N GLU A 142 -21.80 5.55 -25.12
CA GLU A 142 -22.30 4.33 -25.78
C GLU A 142 -23.59 3.82 -25.12
N LEU A 143 -23.62 3.73 -23.79
CA LEU A 143 -24.82 3.31 -23.03
C LEU A 143 -25.98 4.30 -23.20
N ILE A 144 -25.71 5.60 -23.21
CA ILE A 144 -26.74 6.63 -23.43
C ILE A 144 -27.30 6.52 -24.85
N ALA A 145 -26.44 6.31 -25.85
CA ALA A 145 -26.86 6.14 -27.24
C ALA A 145 -27.70 4.88 -27.44
N GLU A 146 -27.33 3.78 -26.78
CA GLU A 146 -28.08 2.52 -26.78
C GLU A 146 -29.47 2.71 -26.16
N ARG A 147 -29.55 3.30 -24.96
CA ARG A 147 -30.83 3.60 -24.29
C ARG A 147 -31.75 4.51 -25.12
N ARG A 148 -31.17 5.46 -25.86
CA ARG A 148 -31.94 6.34 -26.76
C ARG A 148 -32.44 5.62 -28.01
N ARG A 149 -31.72 4.61 -28.51
CA ARG A 149 -32.20 3.76 -29.62
C ARG A 149 -33.32 2.84 -29.16
N GLU A 150 -33.13 2.16 -28.02
CA GLU A 150 -34.16 1.30 -27.44
C GLU A 150 -35.46 2.10 -27.20
N ALA A 151 -35.37 3.30 -26.64
CA ALA A 151 -36.54 4.16 -26.39
C ALA A 151 -37.16 4.80 -27.66
N ALA A 152 -36.51 4.68 -28.82
CA ALA A 152 -37.05 5.15 -30.10
C ALA A 152 -37.63 4.00 -30.95
N GLU A 153 -37.31 2.75 -30.59
CA GLU A 153 -37.87 1.53 -31.20
C GLU A 153 -39.09 0.99 -30.44
N GLU A 154 -39.43 1.59 -29.29
CA GLU A 154 -40.65 1.37 -28.49
C GLU A 154 -41.70 2.47 -28.76
#